data_AF-A0A382RZ91-F1
#
_entry.id   AF-A0A382RZ91-F1
#
_cell.length_a   1.000
_cell.length_b   1.000
_cell.length_c   1.000
_cell.angle_alpha   90.00
_cell.angle_beta   90.00
_cell.angle_gamma   90.00
#
_symmetry.space_group_name_H-M   'P 1'
#
loop_
_entity.id
_entity.type
_entity.pdbx_description
1 polymer ?
#
loop_
_entity_poly.entity_id
_entity_poly.type
_entity_poly.pdbx_seq_one_letter_code
_entity_poly.pdbx_strand_id
1 'polypeptide(L)' 'VNNINFKIGENEIVGLLGPNGCGKTTTIAMILGLLKPSSGKILVDGIDIENNRIELLHKMNFISPYIELPKK' A
#
# COMPACT_ATOMS: atom_id res chain seq x y z
N VAL A 1 8.81 -2.18 8.68
CA VAL A 1 9.65 -2.72 7.58
C VAL A 1 10.73 -1.70 7.25
N ASN A 2 11.89 -2.13 6.76
CA ASN A 2 13.06 -1.26 6.60
C ASN A 2 13.59 -1.31 5.16
N ASN A 3 13.82 -0.15 4.56
CA ASN A 3 14.54 0.04 3.30
C ASN A 3 14.04 -0.80 2.10
N ILE A 4 12.72 -0.98 1.99
CA ILE A 4 12.09 -1.68 0.87
C ILE A 4 12.08 -0.76 -0.36
N ASN A 5 12.61 -1.24 -1.49
CA ASN A 5 12.62 -0.53 -2.76
C ASN A 5 12.21 -1.49 -3.88
N PHE A 6 11.12 -1.19 -4.57
CA PHE A 6 10.70 -1.90 -5.78
C PHE A 6 9.83 -0.99 -6.64
N LYS A 7 9.69 -1.34 -7.91
CA LYS A 7 8.80 -0.70 -8.87
C LYS A 7 7.92 -1.78 -9.50
N ILE A 8 6.63 -1.50 -9.60
CA ILE A 8 5.67 -2.37 -10.29
C ILE A 8 5.25 -1.65 -11.57
N GLY A 9 5.35 -2.35 -12.70
CA GLY A 9 4.93 -1.86 -14.01
C GLY A 9 3.42 -1.94 -14.21
N GLU A 10 2.93 -1.26 -15.23
CA GLU A 10 1.55 -1.42 -15.69
C GLU A 10 1.32 -2.87 -16.14
N ASN A 11 0.17 -3.43 -15.79
CA ASN A 11 -0.21 -4.83 -16.05
C ASN A 11 0.68 -5.90 -15.40
N GLU A 12 1.56 -5.52 -14.45
CA GLU A 12 2.38 -6.48 -13.71
C GLU A 12 1.61 -7.04 -12.50
N ILE A 13 1.73 -8.36 -12.30
CA ILE A 13 1.16 -9.05 -11.13
C ILE A 13 2.30 -9.43 -10.19
N VAL A 14 2.24 -8.92 -8.96
CA VAL A 14 3.28 -9.13 -7.95
C VAL A 14 2.72 -9.85 -6.73
N GLY A 15 3.46 -10.83 -6.23
CA GLY A 15 3.21 -11.49 -4.95
C GLY A 15 4.13 -10.98 -3.85
N LEU A 16 3.58 -10.56 -2.71
CA LEU A 16 4.34 -10.24 -1.50
C LEU A 16 4.34 -11.42 -0.54
N LEU A 17 5.39 -12.25 -0.58
CA LEU A 17 5.50 -13.48 0.21
C LEU A 17 6.42 -13.33 1.42
N GLY A 18 6.17 -14.12 2.46
CA GLY A 18 7.03 -14.19 3.65
C GLY A 18 6.32 -14.74 4.88
N PRO A 19 7.04 -15.04 5.98
CA PRO A 19 6.46 -15.54 7.23
C PRO A 19 5.49 -14.57 7.90
N ASN A 20 4.70 -15.05 8.87
CA ASN A 20 3.87 -14.16 9.69
C ASN A 20 4.74 -13.17 10.48
N GLY A 21 4.27 -11.93 10.61
CA GLY A 21 5.03 -10.86 11.28
C GLY A 21 6.13 -10.21 10.44
N CYS A 22 6.44 -10.67 9.23
CA CYS A 22 7.50 -10.07 8.41
C CYS A 22 7.14 -8.70 7.80
N GLY A 23 5.91 -8.21 8.02
CA GLY A 23 5.47 -6.87 7.60
C GLY A 23 4.70 -6.80 6.28
N LYS A 24 4.15 -7.91 5.76
CA LYS A 24 3.34 -7.92 4.54
C LYS A 24 2.14 -6.98 4.61
N THR A 25 1.29 -7.17 5.62
CA THR A 25 0.08 -6.35 5.84
C THR A 25 0.44 -4.90 6.11
N THR A 26 1.51 -4.65 6.86
CA THR A 26 2.04 -3.30 7.10
C THR A 26 2.46 -2.63 5.79
N THR A 27 3.13 -3.35 4.89
CA THR A 27 3.55 -2.83 3.58
C THR A 27 2.34 -2.52 2.71
N ILE A 28 1.36 -3.43 2.63
CA ILE A 28 0.11 -3.21 1.88
C ILE A 28 -0.65 -2.01 2.44
N ALA A 29 -0.77 -1.87 3.76
CA ALA A 29 -1.44 -0.73 4.39
C ALA A 29 -0.75 0.61 4.05
N MET A 30 0.58 0.63 3.93
CA MET A 30 1.29 1.84 3.47
C MET A 30 1.04 2.14 2.00
N ILE A 31 1.01 1.12 1.12
CA ILE A 31 0.68 1.29 -0.30
C ILE A 31 -0.72 1.87 -0.48
N LEU A 32 -1.68 1.41 0.33
CA LEU A 32 -3.06 1.92 0.35
C LEU A 32 -3.20 3.29 1.05
N GLY A 33 -2.11 3.89 1.54
CA GLY A 33 -2.15 5.13 2.30
C GLY A 33 -2.95 5.05 3.61
N LEU A 34 -3.15 3.85 4.17
CA LEU A 34 -3.77 3.62 5.48
C LEU A 34 -2.77 3.78 6.62
N LEU A 35 -1.49 3.63 6.32
CA LEU A 35 -0.39 3.79 7.26
C LEU A 35 0.69 4.67 6.62
N LYS A 36 1.20 5.65 7.37
CA LYS A 36 2.29 6.51 6.89
C LYS A 36 3.65 5.81 7.11
N PRO A 37 4.52 5.71 6.09
CA PRO A 37 5.88 5.21 6.29
C PRO A 37 6.69 6.19 7.16
N SER A 38 7.57 5.65 8.02
CA SER A 38 8.44 6.49 8.86
C SER A 38 9.49 7.25 8.04
N SER A 39 9.84 6.76 6.85
CA SER A 39 10.76 7.40 5.91
C SER A 39 10.52 6.88 4.49
N GLY A 40 10.97 7.62 3.48
CA GLY A 40 10.77 7.28 2.07
C GLY A 40 9.40 7.72 1.55
N LYS A 41 9.05 7.25 0.35
CA LYS A 41 7.82 7.63 -0.36
C LYS A 41 7.24 6.45 -1.13
N ILE A 42 5.94 6.50 -1.35
CA ILE A 42 5.21 5.56 -2.21
C ILE A 42 4.56 6.39 -3.32
N LEU A 43 4.85 6.01 -4.56
CA LEU A 43 4.32 6.67 -5.75
C LEU A 43 3.36 5.73 -6.47
N VAL A 44 2.17 6.23 -6.80
CA VAL A 44 1.18 5.56 -7.64
C VAL A 44 0.98 6.44 -8.86
N ASP A 45 1.20 5.90 -10.06
CA ASP A 45 1.22 6.67 -11.32
C ASP A 45 2.13 7.91 -11.27
N GLY A 46 3.25 7.80 -10.55
CA GLY A 46 4.20 8.91 -10.35
C GLY A 46 3.79 9.94 -9.31
N ILE A 47 2.62 9.79 -8.70
CA ILE A 47 2.05 10.72 -7.70
C ILE A 47 2.28 10.18 -6.29
N ASP A 48 2.74 11.05 -5.39
CA ASP A 48 2.95 10.72 -3.99
C ASP A 48 1.62 10.49 -3.25
N ILE A 49 1.45 9.28 -2.71
CA ILE A 49 0.22 8.86 -2.01
C ILE A 49 -0.08 9.70 -0.77
N GLU A 50 0.95 10.24 -0.10
CA GLU A 50 0.76 11.02 1.11
C GLU A 50 0.08 12.37 0.80
N ASN A 51 0.47 13.00 -0.31
CA ASN A 51 -0.01 14.33 -0.68
C ASN A 51 -1.33 14.29 -1.48
N ASN A 52 -1.64 13.18 -2.14
CA ASN A 52 -2.77 13.06 -3.09
C ASN A 52 -3.67 11.87 -2.77
N ARG A 53 -3.79 11.52 -1.48
CA ARG A 53 -4.46 10.31 -1.01
C ARG A 53 -5.88 10.14 -1.54
N ILE A 54 -6.71 11.19 -1.50
CA ILE A 54 -8.11 11.08 -1.92
C ILE A 54 -8.21 10.73 -3.41
N GLU A 55 -7.49 11.44 -4.26
CA GLU A 55 -7.49 11.20 -5.71
C GLU A 55 -7.02 9.77 -6.04
N LEU A 56 -5.92 9.34 -5.43
CA LEU A 56 -5.32 8.04 -5.71
C LEU A 56 -6.16 6.88 -5.19
N LEU A 57 -6.85 7.03 -4.06
CA LEU A 57 -7.76 6.01 -3.56
C LEU A 57 -8.95 5.77 -4.49
N HIS A 58 -9.39 6.76 -5.28
CA HIS A 58 -10.41 6.53 -6.31
C HIS A 58 -9.94 5.62 -7.45
N LYS A 59 -8.63 5.42 -7.61
CA LYS A 59 -8.01 4.57 -8.63
C LYS A 59 -7.61 3.19 -8.09
N MET A 60 -7.82 2.94 -6.80
CA MET A 60 -7.40 1.72 -6.13
C MET A 60 -8.58 0.94 -5.57
N ASN A 61 -8.52 -0.38 -5.67
CA ASN A 61 -9.45 -1.28 -4.99
C ASN A 61 -8.66 -2.17 -4.03
N PHE A 62 -9.28 -2.47 -2.89
CA PHE A 62 -8.72 -3.37 -1.90
C PHE A 62 -9.78 -4.35 -1.41
N ILE A 63 -9.43 -5.63 -1.41
CA ILE A 63 -10.25 -6.69 -0.84
C ILE A 63 -9.43 -7.46 0.18
N SER A 64 -10.02 -7.70 1.34
CA SER A 64 -9.46 -8.58 2.35
C SER A 64 -10.61 -9.28 3.06
N PRO A 65 -10.50 -10.58 3.32
CA PRO A 65 -11.52 -11.31 4.06
C PRO A 65 -11.63 -10.87 5.53
N TYR A 66 -10.71 -10.03 6.03
CA TYR A 66 -10.62 -9.66 7.45
C TYR A 66 -10.78 -8.16 7.76
N ILE A 67 -11.22 -7.33 6.82
CA ILE A 67 -11.49 -5.91 7.13
C ILE A 67 -12.95 -5.69 7.48
N GLU A 68 -13.23 -5.37 8.74
CA GLU A 68 -14.42 -4.59 9.09
C GLU A 68 -14.19 -3.14 8.62
N LEU A 69 -15.08 -2.64 7.74
CA LEU A 69 -15.13 -1.22 7.42
C LEU A 69 -15.47 -0.42 8.70
N PRO A 70 -14.98 0.83 8.84
CA PRO A 70 -15.29 1.64 10.01
C PRO A 70 -16.80 1.71 10.22
N LYS A 71 -17.25 1.29 11.40
CA LYS A 71 -18.64 1.49 11.83
C LYS A 71 -18.80 2.98 12.11
N LYS A 72 -19.86 3.57 11.54
CA LYS A 72 -20.25 4.97 11.72
C LYS A 72 -20.26 5.40 13.18
#